data_AF-A0A3B9V6D8-F1
#
_entry.id   AF-A0A3B9V6D8-F1
#
_cell.length_a   1.000
_cell.length_b   1.000
_cell.length_c   1.000
_cell.angle_alpha   90.00
_cell.angle_beta   90.00
_cell.angle_gamma   90.00
#
_symmetry.space_group_name_H-M   'P 1'
#
loop_
_entity.id
_entity.type
_entity.pdbx_description
1 polymer ?
#
loop_
_entity_poly.entity_id
_entity_poly.type
_entity_poly.pdbx_seq_one_letter_code
_entity_poly.pdbx_strand_id
1 'polypeptide(L)' 'MANLSIIGAGAWGSALSIALSDNFDKIYLHTYAEAEIET' A
#
# COMPACT_ATOMS: atom_id res chain seq x y z
N MET A 1 -0.67 3.86 -17.48
CA MET A 1 -1.71 3.21 -16.66
C MET A 1 -2.13 4.21 -15.57
N ALA A 2 -3.00 3.82 -14.62
CA ALA A 2 -3.31 4.65 -13.46
C ALA A 2 -2.30 4.41 -12.32
N ASN A 3 -2.24 5.34 -11.36
CA ASN A 3 -1.52 5.18 -10.10
C ASN A 3 -2.51 5.00 -8.95
N LEU A 4 -2.11 4.25 -7.91
CA LEU A 4 -2.92 4.01 -6.72
C LEU A 4 -2.21 4.54 -5.46
N SER A 5 -2.95 5.20 -4.57
CA SER A 5 -2.49 5.50 -3.21
C SER A 5 -3.38 4.77 -2.20
N ILE A 6 -2.75 4.05 -1.28
CA ILE A 6 -3.40 3.33 -0.17
C ILE A 6 -3.01 4.03 1.12
N ILE A 7 -4.01 4.35 1.96
CA ILE A 7 -3.79 4.87 3.31
C ILE A 7 -3.88 3.68 4.29
N GLY A 8 -2.81 3.47 5.05
CA GLY A 8 -2.57 2.31 5.91
C GLY A 8 -1.59 1.34 5.25
N ALA A 9 -0.38 1.23 5.81
CA ALA A 9 0.70 0.37 5.29
C ALA A 9 0.88 -0.96 6.04
N GLY A 10 0.03 -1.24 7.04
CA GLY A 10 0.07 -2.50 7.77
C GLY A 10 -0.28 -3.72 6.92
N ALA A 11 -0.41 -4.89 7.55
CA ALA A 11 -0.55 -6.19 6.87
C ALA A 11 -1.56 -6.20 5.70
N TRP A 12 -2.72 -5.57 5.86
CA TRP A 12 -3.78 -5.55 4.82
C TRP A 12 -3.51 -4.54 3.71
N GLY A 13 -2.94 -3.36 4.03
CA GLY A 13 -2.56 -2.38 3.03
C GLY A 13 -1.46 -2.92 2.12
N SER A 14 -0.46 -3.56 2.74
CA SER A 14 0.62 -4.24 2.03
C SER A 14 0.10 -5.41 1.19
N ALA A 15 -0.74 -6.29 1.73
CA ALA A 15 -1.34 -7.38 0.96
C ALA A 15 -2.17 -6.89 -0.23
N LEU A 16 -2.95 -5.82 -0.05
CA LEU A 16 -3.74 -5.21 -1.11
C LEU A 16 -2.84 -4.63 -2.22
N SER A 17 -1.74 -3.97 -1.86
CA SER A 17 -0.79 -3.43 -2.84
C SER A 17 -0.16 -4.53 -3.71
N ILE A 18 0.15 -5.69 -3.12
CA ILE A 18 0.69 -6.83 -3.85
C ILE A 18 -0.36 -7.39 -4.80
N ALA A 19 -1.59 -7.60 -4.32
CA ALA A 19 -2.69 -8.13 -5.12
C ALA A 19 -3.04 -7.24 -6.33
N LEU A 20 -2.78 -5.93 -6.24
CA LEU A 20 -3.05 -4.97 -7.29
C LEU A 20 -1.83 -4.58 -8.14
N SER A 21 -0.65 -5.14 -7.87
CA SER A 21 0.62 -4.72 -8.48
C SER A 21 0.63 -4.76 -10.01
N ASP A 22 -0.03 -5.74 -10.63
CA ASP A 22 -0.11 -5.86 -12.09
C ASP A 22 -1.14 -4.89 -12.73
N ASN A 23 -1.98 -4.23 -11.92
CA ASN A 23 -3.06 -3.36 -12.41
C ASN A 23 -2.65 -1.87 -12.48
N PHE A 24 -1.56 -1.49 -11.82
CA PHE A 24 -1.13 -0.09 -11.67
C PHE A 24 0.37 0.07 -11.91
N ASP A 25 0.79 1.19 -12.52
CA ASP A 25 2.21 1.45 -12.78
C ASP A 25 2.99 1.68 -11.47
N LYS A 26 2.34 2.37 -10.51
CA LYS A 26 2.88 2.65 -9.18
C LYS A 26 1.78 2.60 -8.13
N ILE A 27 2.11 1.96 -7.01
CA ILE A 27 1.29 1.93 -5.81
C ILE A 27 2.09 2.58 -4.68
N TYR A 28 1.50 3.60 -4.05
CA TYR A 28 2.05 4.27 -2.87
C TYR A 28 1.30 3.79 -1.63
N LEU A 29 2.03 3.32 -0.62
CA LEU A 29 1.46 3.07 0.71
C LEU A 29 1.86 4.21 1.64
N HIS A 30 0.86 4.80 2.27
CA HIS A 30 1.04 5.85 3.26
C HIS A 30 0.76 5.26 4.64
N THR A 31 1.70 5.41 5.55
CA THR A 31 1.45 5.12 6.97
C THR A 31 1.10 6.42 7.70
N TYR A 32 0.22 6.33 8.69
CA TYR A 32 -0.11 7.44 9.57
C TYR A 32 0.88 7.55 10.75
N ALA A 33 1.42 6.42 11.22
CA ALA A 33 2.33 6.35 12.35
C ALA A 33 3.37 5.25 12.12
N GLU A 34 4.62 5.49 12.52
CA GLU A 34 5.74 4.56 12.33
C GLU A 34 5.44 3.13 12.86
N ALA A 35 4.64 3.03 13.93
CA ALA A 35 4.18 1.75 14.49
C ALA A 35 3.39 0.86 13.50
N GLU A 36 2.78 1.40 12.45
CA GLU A 36 2.10 0.61 11.40
C GLU A 36 3.09 -0.08 10.44
N ILE A 37 4.36 0.36 10.41
CA ILE A 37 5.41 -0.29 9.60
C ILE A 37 5.94 -1.53 10.35
N GLU A 38 5.87 -1.53 11.68
CA GLU A 38 6.47 -2.57 12.54
C GLU A 38 5.55 -3.76 12.86
N THR A 39 4.29 -3.73 12.43
CA THR A 39 3.29 -4.81 12.60
C THR A 39 3.24 -5.76 11.42
#